data_AF-F2NDL1-F1
#
_entry.id   AF-F2NDL1-F1
#
_cell.length_a   1.000
_cell.length_b   1.000
_cell.length_c   1.000
_cell.angle_alpha   90.00
_cell.angle_beta   90.00
_cell.angle_gamma   90.00
#
_symmetry.space_group_name_H-M   'P 1'
#
loop_
_entity.id
_entity.type
_entity.pdbx_description
1 polymer ?
#
loop_
_entity_poly.entity_id
_entity_poly.type
_entity_poly.pdbx_seq_one_letter_code
_entity_poly.pdbx_strand_id
1 'polypeptide(L)'
;MQLAQIGWRMSAVCIIFFLLTVLPAGAQKPPQDHSQIYKQAVALVEQAEKKLAGNYTAEAKALVKEANSLFGILVKELPEQLKERQLTLKQDEQYNINQKMAADSSAQGERMEKSAQEKQRQSETLDAQGQKEAAIKLQQEAVREFNLANKAYLRAQIYHLKNLQQVYSFLYR
;
A
#
# COMPACT_ATOMS: atom_id res chain seq x y z
N MET A 1 -16.56 -37.83 50.14
CA MET A 1 -16.99 -38.95 49.27
C MET A 1 -18.43 -39.27 49.59
N GLN A 2 -19.37 -38.89 48.71
CA GLN A 2 -20.60 -39.64 48.43
C GLN A 2 -21.17 -39.06 47.13
N LEU A 3 -21.35 -39.95 46.15
CA LEU A 3 -21.77 -39.70 44.77
C LEU A 3 -23.26 -40.01 44.63
N ALA A 4 -23.82 -39.41 43.57
CA ALA A 4 -25.00 -39.82 42.80
C ALA A 4 -26.38 -39.43 43.36
N GLN A 5 -27.19 -38.72 42.56
CA GLN A 5 -28.01 -39.35 41.53
C GLN A 5 -28.63 -38.35 40.54
N ILE A 6 -28.80 -38.86 39.32
CA ILE A 6 -29.37 -38.28 38.10
C ILE A 6 -30.84 -38.73 37.98
N GLY A 7 -31.71 -37.91 37.37
CA GLY A 7 -32.97 -38.37 36.76
C GLY A 7 -34.08 -37.30 36.77
N TRP A 8 -34.19 -36.44 35.75
CA TRP A 8 -35.10 -36.56 34.59
C TRP A 8 -36.59 -36.78 34.91
N ARG A 9 -37.41 -35.74 34.66
CA ARG A 9 -38.68 -35.87 33.91
C ARG A 9 -38.98 -34.60 33.10
N MET A 10 -39.08 -34.81 31.80
CA MET A 10 -39.53 -33.89 30.76
C MET A 10 -41.06 -33.70 30.78
N SER A 11 -41.48 -32.70 29.99
CA SER A 11 -42.78 -32.52 29.33
C SER A 11 -43.78 -31.63 30.07
N ALA A 12 -44.53 -30.72 29.44
CA ALA A 12 -44.56 -30.14 28.10
C ALA A 12 -45.81 -29.25 28.10
N VAL A 13 -45.76 -27.97 27.72
CA VAL A 13 -46.87 -27.28 27.01
C VAL A 13 -46.30 -26.02 26.32
N CYS A 14 -46.42 -26.01 25.00
CA CYS A 14 -46.19 -24.88 24.11
C CYS A 14 -47.17 -23.73 24.38
N ILE A 15 -46.67 -22.50 24.54
CA ILE A 15 -47.41 -21.30 24.12
C ILE A 15 -46.49 -20.49 23.22
N ILE A 16 -46.85 -20.47 21.94
CA ILE A 16 -46.31 -19.62 20.89
C ILE A 16 -46.91 -18.22 21.10
N PHE A 17 -46.07 -17.21 21.31
CA PHE A 17 -46.45 -15.82 21.05
C PHE A 17 -45.26 -15.02 20.50
N PHE A 18 -45.24 -14.99 19.17
CA PHE A 18 -45.03 -13.81 18.31
C PHE A 18 -44.10 -12.68 18.78
N LEU A 19 -43.03 -12.51 17.99
CA LEU A 19 -42.47 -11.25 17.48
C LEU A 19 -41.99 -10.19 18.48
N LEU A 20 -40.67 -10.06 18.56
CA LEU A 20 -39.94 -8.84 18.16
C LEU A 20 -38.44 -9.11 18.22
N THR A 21 -37.94 -9.86 17.24
CA THR A 21 -36.51 -9.83 16.94
C THR A 21 -36.22 -8.49 16.29
N VAL A 22 -35.83 -7.51 17.09
CA VAL A 22 -35.12 -6.32 16.62
C VAL A 22 -33.80 -6.83 16.03
N LEU A 23 -33.79 -7.02 14.71
CA LEU A 23 -32.56 -7.09 13.95
C LEU A 23 -31.78 -5.80 14.25
N PRO A 24 -30.51 -5.86 14.64
CA PRO A 24 -29.66 -4.70 14.48
C PRO A 24 -29.64 -4.44 12.98
N ALA A 25 -30.28 -3.34 12.57
CA ALA A 25 -30.14 -2.78 11.25
C ALA A 25 -28.65 -2.83 10.93
N GLY A 26 -28.27 -3.62 9.92
CA GLY A 26 -26.92 -3.62 9.40
C GLY A 26 -26.57 -2.16 9.18
N ALA A 27 -25.61 -1.66 9.95
CA ALA A 27 -25.04 -0.35 9.77
C ALA A 27 -24.47 -0.35 8.35
N GLN A 28 -25.30 0.03 7.38
CA GLN A 28 -24.84 0.45 6.08
C GLN A 28 -23.92 1.61 6.38
N LYS A 29 -22.60 1.35 6.26
CA LYS A 29 -21.60 2.41 6.18
C LYS A 29 -22.19 3.52 5.33
N PRO A 30 -22.10 4.79 5.75
CA PRO A 30 -22.52 5.90 4.90
C PRO A 30 -21.91 5.68 3.51
N PRO A 31 -22.69 5.82 2.42
CA PRO A 31 -22.21 5.51 1.08
C PRO A 31 -20.88 6.24 0.87
N GLN A 32 -19.82 5.46 0.78
CA GLN A 32 -18.48 6.00 0.69
C GLN A 32 -18.39 6.68 -0.67
N ASP A 33 -18.20 7.99 -0.69
CA ASP A 33 -18.12 8.73 -1.94
C ASP A 33 -16.80 8.39 -2.65
N HIS A 34 -16.86 7.42 -3.57
CA HIS A 34 -15.72 6.95 -4.34
C HIS A 34 -15.06 8.08 -5.16
N SER A 35 -15.82 9.11 -5.57
CA SER A 35 -15.27 10.29 -6.24
C SER A 35 -14.36 11.08 -5.30
N GLN A 36 -14.78 11.26 -4.04
CA GLN A 36 -13.96 11.95 -3.04
C GLN A 36 -12.70 11.17 -2.68
N ILE A 37 -12.82 9.85 -2.48
CA ILE A 37 -11.67 8.97 -2.25
C ILE A 37 -10.67 9.09 -3.41
N TYR A 38 -11.17 9.04 -4.65
CA TYR A 38 -10.34 9.17 -5.84
C TYR A 38 -9.62 10.52 -5.90
N LYS A 39 -10.34 11.63 -5.69
CA LYS A 39 -9.77 12.99 -5.69
C LYS A 39 -8.71 13.15 -4.60
N GLN A 40 -8.96 12.64 -3.40
CA GLN A 40 -7.98 12.62 -2.31
C GLN A 40 -6.75 11.79 -2.67
N ALA A 41 -6.93 10.59 -3.22
CA ALA A 41 -5.82 9.73 -3.64
C ALA A 41 -4.97 10.38 -4.73
N VAL A 42 -5.59 11.05 -5.71
CA VAL A 42 -4.87 11.80 -6.76
C VAL A 42 -4.04 12.92 -6.15
N ALA A 43 -4.63 13.74 -5.28
CA ALA A 43 -3.93 14.84 -4.62
C ALA A 43 -2.75 14.36 -3.76
N LEU A 44 -2.88 13.22 -3.09
CA LEU A 44 -1.79 12.62 -2.30
C LEU A 44 -0.63 12.16 -3.19
N VAL A 45 -0.90 11.59 -4.37
CA VAL A 45 0.13 11.20 -5.33
C VAL A 45 0.89 12.41 -5.87
N GLU A 46 0.19 13.49 -6.22
CA GLU A 46 0.81 14.74 -6.67
C GLU A 46 1.70 15.36 -5.59
N GLN A 47 1.22 15.37 -4.35
CA GLN A 47 2.02 15.80 -3.20
C GLN A 47 3.23 14.90 -2.97
N ALA A 48 3.07 13.58 -3.09
CA ALA A 48 4.16 12.63 -2.94
C ALA A 48 5.26 12.85 -3.98
N GLU A 49 4.88 13.10 -5.24
CA GLU A 49 5.82 13.42 -6.32
C GLU A 49 6.57 14.73 -6.04
N LYS A 50 5.86 15.78 -5.63
CA LYS A 50 6.47 17.07 -5.27
C LYS A 50 7.42 16.93 -4.08
N LYS A 51 7.03 16.17 -3.05
CA LYS A 51 7.88 15.93 -1.86
C LYS A 51 9.11 15.11 -2.22
N LEU A 52 8.97 14.08 -3.06
CA LEU A 52 10.09 13.28 -3.53
C LEU A 52 11.09 14.11 -4.36
N ALA A 53 10.59 14.98 -5.25
CA ALA A 53 11.42 15.93 -6.00
C ALA A 53 12.15 16.92 -5.09
N GLY A 54 11.51 17.34 -3.99
CA GLY A 54 12.11 18.17 -2.94
C GLY A 54 13.02 17.42 -1.96
N ASN A 55 13.35 16.15 -2.19
CA ASN A 55 14.13 15.28 -1.30
C ASN A 55 13.51 14.98 0.08
N TYR A 56 12.21 15.23 0.27
CA TYR A 56 11.43 14.91 1.47
C TYR A 56 10.93 13.46 1.41
N THR A 57 11.83 12.49 1.61
CA THR A 57 11.55 11.06 1.37
C THR A 57 10.61 10.43 2.39
N ALA A 58 10.67 10.85 3.65
CA ALA A 58 9.81 10.32 4.70
C ALA A 58 8.34 10.75 4.47
N GLU A 59 8.13 12.02 4.16
CA GLU A 59 6.83 12.58 3.83
C GLU A 59 6.28 12.00 2.53
N ALA A 60 7.11 11.89 1.49
CA ALA A 60 6.72 11.22 0.26
C ALA A 60 6.27 9.77 0.50
N LYS A 61 6.99 9.02 1.35
CA LYS A 61 6.62 7.65 1.73
C LYS A 61 5.28 7.58 2.47
N ALA A 62 5.03 8.51 3.39
CA ALA A 62 3.76 8.57 4.11
C ALA A 62 2.60 8.83 3.15
N LEU A 63 2.75 9.80 2.24
CA LEU A 63 1.75 10.15 1.23
C LEU A 63 1.49 9.00 0.25
N VAL A 64 2.55 8.32 -0.22
CA VAL A 64 2.42 7.12 -1.09
C VAL A 64 1.64 6.00 -0.37
N LYS A 65 1.92 5.77 0.91
CA LYS A 65 1.21 4.75 1.71
C LYS A 65 -0.27 5.09 1.85
N GLU A 66 -0.57 6.35 2.13
CA GLU A 66 -1.95 6.84 2.25
C GLU A 66 -2.70 6.74 0.92
N ALA A 67 -2.11 7.22 -0.17
CA ALA A 67 -2.67 7.09 -1.52
C ALA A 67 -2.93 5.62 -1.89
N ASN A 68 -1.98 4.72 -1.60
CA ASN A 68 -2.15 3.29 -1.85
C ASN A 68 -3.30 2.69 -1.02
N SER A 69 -3.50 3.16 0.21
CA SER A 69 -4.64 2.72 1.03
C SER A 69 -5.99 3.13 0.41
N LEU A 70 -6.09 4.36 -0.11
CA LEU A 70 -7.30 4.87 -0.75
C LEU A 70 -7.59 4.14 -2.07
N PHE A 71 -6.57 3.96 -2.92
CA PHE A 71 -6.72 3.14 -4.13
C PHE A 71 -7.05 1.68 -3.81
N GLY A 72 -6.52 1.14 -2.71
CA GLY A 72 -6.85 -0.19 -2.23
C GLY A 72 -8.32 -0.36 -1.85
N ILE A 73 -9.00 0.72 -1.42
CA ILE A 73 -10.46 0.73 -1.22
C ILE A 73 -11.16 0.64 -2.58
N LEU A 74 -10.77 1.49 -3.54
CA LEU A 74 -11.38 1.51 -4.88
C LEU A 74 -11.24 0.15 -5.61
N VAL A 75 -10.08 -0.50 -5.50
CA VAL A 75 -9.83 -1.84 -6.07
C VAL A 75 -10.76 -2.91 -5.50
N LYS A 76 -11.11 -2.81 -4.21
CA LYS A 76 -11.98 -3.78 -3.55
C LYS A 76 -13.46 -3.52 -3.84
N GLU A 77 -13.84 -2.26 -3.93
CA GLU A 77 -15.26 -1.87 -3.98
C GLU A 77 -15.79 -1.69 -5.41
N LEU A 78 -14.92 -1.48 -6.40
CA LEU A 78 -15.33 -1.21 -7.79
C LEU A 78 -14.84 -2.25 -8.83
N PRO A 79 -14.79 -3.57 -8.56
CA PRO A 79 -14.29 -4.52 -9.55
C PRO A 79 -15.17 -4.63 -10.80
N GLU A 80 -16.51 -4.53 -10.65
CA GLU A 80 -17.44 -4.67 -11.79
C GLU A 80 -17.38 -3.47 -12.74
N GLN A 81 -17.28 -2.25 -12.20
CA GLN A 81 -17.19 -1.01 -13.00
C GLN A 81 -15.90 -0.95 -13.84
N LEU A 82 -14.87 -1.71 -13.45
CA LEU A 82 -13.63 -1.82 -14.21
C LEU A 82 -13.70 -2.83 -15.35
N LYS A 83 -14.55 -3.87 -15.26
CA LYS A 83 -14.67 -4.89 -16.32
C LYS A 83 -15.18 -4.32 -17.63
N GLU A 84 -16.07 -3.34 -17.53
CA GLU A 84 -16.66 -2.68 -18.69
C GLU A 84 -15.79 -1.53 -19.23
N ARG A 85 -14.73 -1.17 -18.50
CA ARG A 85 -13.89 -0.02 -18.83
C ARG A 85 -12.74 -0.43 -19.72
N GLN A 86 -12.72 0.14 -20.93
CA GLN A 86 -11.53 0.18 -21.76
C GLN A 86 -10.85 1.53 -21.61
N LEU A 87 -9.52 1.50 -21.46
CA LEU A 87 -8.71 2.70 -21.56
C LEU A 87 -8.74 3.21 -23.01
N THR A 88 -8.76 4.53 -23.19
CA THR A 88 -8.51 5.12 -24.51
C THR A 88 -7.07 4.83 -24.95
N LEU A 89 -6.78 4.87 -26.26
CA LEU A 89 -5.42 4.66 -26.78
C LEU A 89 -4.37 5.53 -26.06
N LYS A 90 -4.67 6.81 -25.84
CA LYS A 90 -3.78 7.73 -25.10
C LYS A 90 -3.55 7.31 -23.66
N GLN A 91 -4.58 6.81 -22.99
CA GLN A 91 -4.47 6.34 -21.60
C GLN A 91 -3.69 5.03 -21.52
N ASP A 92 -3.86 4.15 -22.50
CA ASP A 92 -3.10 2.90 -22.60
C ASP A 92 -1.61 3.16 -22.86
N GLU A 93 -1.28 4.06 -23.80
CA GLU A 93 0.08 4.53 -24.03
C GLU A 93 0.72 5.09 -22.75
N GLN A 94 0.01 5.98 -22.05
CA GLN A 94 0.51 6.55 -20.79
C GLN A 94 0.64 5.49 -19.70
N TYR A 95 -0.27 4.52 -19.64
CA TYR A 95 -0.23 3.41 -18.70
C TYR A 95 1.02 2.55 -18.90
N ASN A 96 1.34 2.26 -20.16
CA ASN A 96 2.52 1.49 -20.55
C ASN A 96 3.82 2.27 -20.29
N ILE A 97 3.85 3.57 -20.57
CA ILE A 97 4.97 4.45 -20.20
C ILE A 97 5.21 4.40 -18.69
N ASN A 98 4.17 4.61 -17.88
CA ASN A 98 4.29 4.57 -16.43
C ASN A 98 4.72 3.19 -15.92
N GLN A 99 4.23 2.09 -16.51
CA GLN A 99 4.70 0.74 -16.17
C GLN A 99 6.20 0.59 -16.41
N LYS A 100 6.69 1.02 -17.58
CA LYS A 100 8.11 0.98 -17.89
C LYS A 100 8.92 1.84 -16.90
N MET A 101 8.47 3.05 -16.63
CA MET A 101 9.13 3.95 -15.68
C MET A 101 9.14 3.38 -14.24
N ALA A 102 8.09 2.66 -13.84
CA ALA A 102 8.05 1.96 -12.58
C ALA A 102 9.07 0.81 -12.52
N ALA A 103 9.12 -0.01 -13.56
CA ALA A 103 10.08 -1.11 -13.68
C ALA A 103 11.53 -0.61 -13.67
N ASP A 104 11.84 0.42 -14.46
CA ASP A 104 13.17 1.02 -14.54
C ASP A 104 13.61 1.60 -13.19
N SER A 105 12.69 2.28 -12.49
CA SER A 105 12.94 2.82 -11.15
C SER A 105 13.15 1.71 -10.11
N SER A 106 12.37 0.64 -10.18
CA SER A 106 12.54 -0.53 -9.29
C SER A 106 13.87 -1.23 -9.53
N ALA A 107 14.26 -1.43 -10.79
CA ALA A 107 15.53 -2.03 -11.15
C ALA A 107 16.72 -1.14 -10.73
N GLN A 108 16.58 0.19 -10.82
CA GLN A 108 17.55 1.12 -10.27
C GLN A 108 17.68 0.97 -8.75
N GLY A 109 16.56 0.89 -8.03
CA GLY A 109 16.53 0.65 -6.59
C GLY A 109 17.27 -0.63 -6.21
N GLU A 110 16.99 -1.73 -6.92
CA GLU A 110 17.59 -3.03 -6.65
C GLU A 110 19.12 -3.03 -6.85
N ARG A 111 19.60 -2.38 -7.92
CA ARG A 111 21.05 -2.25 -8.15
C ARG A 111 21.74 -1.46 -7.04
N MET A 112 21.12 -0.36 -6.60
CA MET A 112 21.66 0.47 -5.51
C MET A 112 21.63 -0.26 -4.18
N GLU A 113 20.56 -1.00 -3.89
CA GLU A 113 20.45 -1.78 -2.66
C GLU A 113 21.51 -2.90 -2.62
N LYS A 114 21.70 -3.64 -3.71
CA LYS A 114 22.75 -4.66 -3.79
C LYS A 114 24.14 -4.07 -3.60
N SER A 115 24.42 -2.91 -4.19
CA SER A 115 25.71 -2.23 -4.01
C SER A 115 25.90 -1.75 -2.57
N ALA A 116 24.84 -1.22 -1.94
CA ALA A 116 24.87 -0.77 -0.56
C ALA A 116 25.13 -1.94 0.41
N GLN A 117 24.44 -3.07 0.21
CA GLN A 117 24.65 -4.29 0.99
C GLN A 117 26.08 -4.82 0.85
N GLU A 118 26.66 -4.77 -0.35
CA GLU A 118 28.05 -5.18 -0.56
C GLU A 118 29.04 -4.26 0.18
N LYS A 119 28.86 -2.94 0.07
CA LYS A 119 29.68 -1.98 0.82
C LYS A 119 29.55 -2.14 2.32
N GLN A 120 28.36 -2.48 2.82
CA GLN A 120 28.14 -2.77 4.23
C GLN A 120 28.95 -3.99 4.68
N ARG A 121 28.91 -5.10 3.93
CA ARG A 121 29.72 -6.31 4.24
C ARG A 121 31.22 -6.02 4.21
N GLN A 122 31.67 -5.23 3.24
CA GLN A 122 33.08 -4.81 3.15
C GLN A 122 33.47 -3.91 4.33
N SER A 123 32.60 -2.99 4.74
CA SER A 123 32.79 -2.16 5.94
C SER A 123 32.97 -3.02 7.19
N GLU A 124 32.08 -4.00 7.41
CA GLU A 124 32.17 -4.94 8.54
C GLU A 124 33.49 -5.74 8.52
N THR A 125 33.94 -6.14 7.33
CA THR A 125 35.22 -6.84 7.15
C THR A 125 36.42 -5.95 7.51
N LEU A 126 36.41 -4.69 7.08
CA LEU A 126 37.49 -3.73 7.38
C LEU A 126 37.52 -3.35 8.86
N ASP A 127 36.37 -3.23 9.50
CA ASP A 127 36.29 -2.95 10.94
C ASP A 127 36.88 -4.11 11.75
N ALA A 128 36.58 -5.36 11.37
CA ALA A 128 37.17 -6.55 11.96
C ALA A 128 38.70 -6.64 11.78
N GLN A 129 39.24 -6.02 10.73
CA GLN A 129 40.68 -5.91 10.47
C GLN A 129 41.35 -4.72 11.18
N GLY A 130 40.59 -3.95 11.99
CA GLY A 130 41.08 -2.75 12.67
C GLY A 130 41.21 -1.51 11.77
N GLN A 131 40.78 -1.59 10.50
CA GLN A 131 40.84 -0.49 9.54
C GLN A 131 39.62 0.44 9.67
N LYS A 132 39.44 1.01 10.87
CA LYS A 132 38.23 1.75 11.27
C LYS A 132 37.87 2.93 10.35
N GLU A 133 38.86 3.69 9.88
CA GLU A 133 38.59 4.83 8.99
C GLU A 133 38.05 4.40 7.63
N ALA A 134 38.57 3.30 7.08
CA ALA A 134 38.12 2.76 5.80
C ALA A 134 36.71 2.14 5.94
N ALA A 135 36.45 1.43 7.05
CA ALA A 135 35.13 0.93 7.38
C ALA A 135 34.09 2.07 7.47
N ILE A 136 34.38 3.14 8.21
CA ILE A 136 33.46 4.29 8.34
C ILE A 136 33.12 4.90 6.98
N LYS A 137 34.09 5.04 6.07
CA LYS A 137 33.84 5.56 4.71
C LYS A 137 32.87 4.67 3.93
N LEU A 138 33.11 3.35 3.93
CA LEU A 138 32.22 2.40 3.26
C LEU A 138 30.82 2.37 3.88
N GLN A 139 30.72 2.47 5.20
CA GLN A 139 29.43 2.55 5.89
C GLN A 139 28.64 3.79 5.45
N GLN A 140 29.30 4.95 5.34
CA GLN A 140 28.67 6.18 4.86
C GLN A 140 28.20 6.05 3.41
N GLU A 141 29.00 5.40 2.55
CA GLU A 141 28.61 5.10 1.17
C GLU A 141 27.40 4.18 1.09
N ALA A 142 27.39 3.11 1.88
CA ALA A 142 26.27 2.18 1.96
C ALA A 142 24.98 2.90 2.38
N VAL A 143 25.03 3.75 3.41
CA VAL A 143 23.88 4.55 3.85
C VAL A 143 23.38 5.49 2.74
N ARG A 144 24.29 6.15 2.01
CA ARG A 144 23.91 7.01 0.87
C ARG A 144 23.21 6.20 -0.22
N GLU A 145 23.72 5.02 -0.57
CA GLU A 145 23.14 4.17 -1.60
C GLU A 145 21.80 3.56 -1.19
N PHE A 146 21.62 3.15 0.08
CA PHE A 146 20.31 2.74 0.59
C PHE A 146 19.29 3.88 0.49
N ASN A 147 19.69 5.12 0.78
CA ASN A 147 18.81 6.27 0.64
C ASN A 147 18.41 6.53 -0.83
N LEU A 148 19.35 6.35 -1.77
CA LEU A 148 19.05 6.44 -3.20
C LEU A 148 18.15 5.29 -3.67
N ALA A 149 18.38 4.07 -3.19
CA ALA A 149 17.53 2.92 -3.48
C ALA A 149 16.09 3.17 -3.01
N ASN A 150 15.91 3.64 -1.77
CA ASN A 150 14.61 4.00 -1.23
C ASN A 150 13.90 5.06 -2.07
N LYS A 151 14.61 6.08 -2.56
CA LYS A 151 14.04 7.09 -3.47
C LYS A 151 13.59 6.46 -4.80
N ALA A 152 14.37 5.55 -5.36
CA ALA A 152 14.04 4.87 -6.61
C ALA A 152 12.80 3.98 -6.45
N TYR A 153 12.68 3.24 -5.33
CA TYR A 153 11.49 2.46 -5.02
C TYR A 153 10.24 3.32 -4.79
N LEU A 154 10.38 4.47 -4.13
CA LEU A 154 9.26 5.41 -3.98
C LEU A 154 8.82 5.96 -5.34
N ARG A 155 9.76 6.26 -6.24
CA ARG A 155 9.45 6.67 -7.61
C ARG A 155 8.67 5.57 -8.37
N ALA A 156 9.09 4.32 -8.22
CA ALA A 156 8.37 3.19 -8.82
C ALA A 156 6.92 3.10 -8.31
N GLN A 157 6.71 3.24 -7.00
CA GLN A 157 5.37 3.25 -6.40
C GLN A 157 4.51 4.41 -6.89
N ILE A 158 5.08 5.61 -7.05
CA ILE A 158 4.35 6.76 -7.60
C ILE A 158 3.87 6.47 -9.03
N TYR A 159 4.71 5.90 -9.91
CA TYR A 159 4.29 5.53 -11.26
C TYR A 159 3.19 4.46 -11.27
N HIS A 160 3.27 3.48 -10.36
CA HIS A 160 2.18 2.53 -10.18
C HIS A 160 0.87 3.22 -9.76
N LEU A 161 0.92 4.14 -8.80
CA LEU A 161 -0.26 4.89 -8.37
C LEU A 161 -0.81 5.79 -9.48
N LYS A 162 0.05 6.40 -10.31
CA LYS A 162 -0.37 7.13 -11.52
C LYS A 162 -1.13 6.26 -12.52
N ASN A 163 -0.80 4.96 -12.60
CA ASN A 163 -1.60 4.02 -13.37
C ASN A 163 -2.99 3.79 -12.78
N LEU A 164 -3.08 3.65 -11.45
CA LEU A 164 -4.37 3.59 -10.78
C LEU A 164 -5.17 4.89 -10.99
N GLN A 165 -4.51 6.06 -10.99
CA GLN A 165 -5.18 7.33 -11.34
C GLN A 165 -5.83 7.26 -12.73
N GLN A 166 -5.13 6.73 -13.74
CA GLN A 166 -5.69 6.57 -15.08
C GLN A 166 -6.87 5.60 -15.08
N VAL A 167 -6.74 4.45 -14.41
CA VAL A 167 -7.77 3.39 -14.32
C VAL A 167 -9.04 3.86 -13.58
N TYR A 168 -8.93 4.78 -12.63
CA TYR A 168 -10.08 5.30 -11.88
C TYR A 168 -10.54 6.71 -12.31
N SER A 169 -9.97 7.28 -13.37
CA SER A 169 -10.30 8.65 -13.83
C SER A 169 -11.77 8.91 -14.18
N PHE A 170 -12.57 7.87 -14.37
CA PHE A 170 -14.02 8.02 -14.56
C PHE A 170 -14.74 8.55 -13.30
N LEU A 171 -14.15 8.36 -12.11
CA LEU A 171 -14.67 8.86 -10.83
C LEU A 171 -14.46 10.37 -10.64
N TYR A 172 -13.73 11.03 -11.54
CA TYR A 172 -13.50 12.47 -11.46
C TYR A 172 -14.71 13.32 -11.88
N ARG A 173 -15.72 12.67 -12.48
CA ARG A 173 -16.93 13.32 -13.02
C ARG A 173 -17.81 13.93 -11.94
#